data_AF-A0A1H3HRR5-F1
#
_entry.id   AF-A0A1H3HRR5-F1
#
_cell.length_a   1.000
_cell.length_b   1.000
_cell.length_c   1.000
_cell.angle_alpha   90.00
_cell.angle_beta   90.00
_cell.angle_gamma   90.00
#
_symmetry.space_group_name_H-M   'P 1'
#
loop_
_entity.id
_entity.type
_entity.pdbx_description
1 polymer ?
#
loop_
_entity_poly.entity_id
_entity_poly.type
_entity_poly.pdbx_seq_one_letter_code
_entity_poly.pdbx_strand_id
1 'polypeptide(L)'
;MIIIVFLTVFTQIGGIIYFLTILIIKSKQENKRLKRLIVFSAIYLFSTFLIVPQLANLFGREKIKETELIKANTIFTKLLNRNYVKPELNKTLQKISIDFEKKHKEIQLVYLDANFPFIDKFPLLPHLSHNDGKKIDLSFVYQENGKITNKKPSISGYGIYENPKNNEIKQFEICKKKGYWQYDFPKYLTFGKINREIEFSEKASRDLINSILRQSEIGKIFIEPHLKTRMNLSNSKIRFHGCKAVRHDDHIHIQLK
;
A
#
# COMPACT_ATOMS: atom_id res chain seq x y z
N MET A 1 -1.44 28.22 6.40
CA MET A 1 -2.32 27.53 5.44
C MET A 1 -1.64 26.33 4.78
N ILE A 2 -0.49 26.51 4.11
CA ILE A 2 0.19 25.45 3.34
C ILE A 2 0.48 24.18 4.18
N ILE A 3 1.06 24.32 5.39
CA ILE A 3 1.37 23.18 6.27
C ILE A 3 0.11 22.40 6.65
N ILE A 4 -1.00 23.09 6.92
CA ILE A 4 -2.28 22.46 7.28
C ILE A 4 -2.78 21.62 6.10
N VAL A 5 -2.81 22.21 4.89
CA VAL A 5 -3.25 21.50 3.68
C VAL A 5 -2.35 20.31 3.38
N PHE A 6 -1.03 20.49 3.44
CA PHE A 6 -0.07 19.40 3.22
C PHE A 6 -0.31 18.24 4.19
N LEU A 7 -0.37 18.53 5.50
CA LEU A 7 -0.61 17.51 6.50
C LEU A 7 -1.96 16.82 6.32
N THR A 8 -3.03 17.57 5.99
CA THR A 8 -4.35 17.00 5.70
C THR A 8 -4.31 16.06 4.50
N VAL A 9 -3.69 16.47 3.38
CA VAL A 9 -3.63 15.64 2.17
C VAL A 9 -2.89 14.33 2.41
N PHE A 10 -1.78 14.35 3.16
CA PHE A 10 -0.94 13.15 3.34
C PHE A 10 -1.35 12.26 4.51
N THR A 11 -2.13 12.76 5.47
CA THR A 11 -2.45 12.03 6.71
C THR A 11 -3.93 11.99 7.09
N GLN A 12 -4.79 12.69 6.33
CA GLN A 12 -6.19 13.01 6.64
C GLN A 12 -6.42 13.85 7.90
N ILE A 13 -5.69 13.61 9.00
CA ILE A 13 -5.92 14.24 10.30
C ILE A 13 -4.92 15.38 10.65
N GLY A 14 -3.74 15.36 10.03
CA GLY A 14 -2.60 16.13 10.51
C GLY A 14 -2.80 17.64 10.45
N GLY A 15 -3.56 18.14 9.46
CA GLY A 15 -3.87 19.57 9.39
C GLY A 15 -4.77 20.04 10.53
N ILE A 16 -5.75 19.23 10.95
CA ILE A 16 -6.62 19.53 12.10
C ILE A 16 -5.76 19.57 13.37
N ILE A 17 -4.91 18.56 13.58
CA ILE A 17 -4.03 18.49 14.75
C ILE A 17 -3.05 19.67 14.78
N TYR A 18 -2.48 20.04 13.63
CA TYR A 18 -1.58 21.19 13.55
C TYR A 18 -2.30 22.51 13.80
N PHE A 19 -3.54 22.65 13.30
CA PHE A 19 -4.38 23.81 13.59
C PHE A 19 -4.65 23.95 15.10
N LEU A 20 -5.05 22.86 15.77
CA LEU A 20 -5.22 22.83 17.23
C LEU A 20 -3.92 23.21 17.96
N THR A 21 -2.78 22.71 17.49
CA THR A 21 -1.47 23.05 18.06
C THR A 21 -1.16 24.55 17.98
N ILE A 22 -1.54 25.21 16.88
CA ILE A 22 -1.37 26.66 16.72
C ILE A 22 -2.23 27.44 17.73
N LEU A 23 -3.44 26.95 18.04
CA LEU A 23 -4.34 27.55 19.02
C LEU A 23 -3.80 27.40 20.45
N ILE A 24 -3.26 26.23 20.79
CA ILE A 24 -2.65 25.96 22.10
C ILE A 24 -1.38 26.81 22.30
N ILE A 25 -0.47 26.83 21.31
CA ILE A 25 0.80 27.55 21.41
C ILE A 25 0.71 28.91 20.70
N LYS A 26 0.36 29.94 21.50
CA LYS A 26 0.22 31.33 21.04
C LYS A 26 1.51 31.91 20.45
N SER A 27 1.37 32.84 19.51
CA SER A 27 2.46 33.39 18.68
C SER A 27 3.50 34.22 19.45
N LYS A 28 3.16 34.71 20.65
CA LYS A 28 4.01 35.57 21.49
C LYS A 28 4.93 34.79 22.44
N GLN A 29 4.80 33.46 22.52
CA GLN A 29 5.65 32.66 23.41
C GLN A 29 7.08 32.52 22.87
N GLU A 30 8.05 32.55 23.78
CA GLU A 30 9.44 32.20 23.48
C GLU A 30 9.56 30.74 23.01
N ASN A 31 10.46 30.47 22.07
CA ASN A 31 10.72 29.15 21.49
C ASN A 31 9.47 28.48 20.87
N LYS A 32 8.49 29.28 20.40
CA LYS A 32 7.21 28.78 19.86
C LYS A 32 7.34 27.70 18.78
N ARG A 33 8.36 27.78 17.91
CA ARG A 33 8.54 26.81 16.83
C ARG A 33 8.84 25.41 17.39
N LEU A 34 9.77 25.33 18.33
CA LEU A 34 10.12 24.09 19.02
C LEU A 34 8.96 23.57 19.85
N LYS A 35 8.29 24.44 20.62
CA LYS A 35 7.10 24.07 21.40
C LYS A 35 5.98 23.52 20.51
N ARG A 36 5.68 24.18 19.39
CA ARG A 36 4.68 23.70 18.42
C ARG A 36 5.08 22.35 17.81
N LEU A 37 6.35 22.15 17.48
CA LEU A 37 6.82 20.87 16.96
C LEU A 37 6.62 19.76 17.99
N ILE A 38 7.04 19.97 19.24
CA ILE A 38 6.90 18.98 20.32
C ILE A 38 5.44 18.66 20.58
N VAL A 39 4.59 19.68 20.76
CA VAL A 39 3.16 19.51 21.04
C VAL A 39 2.43 18.87 19.86
N PHE A 40 2.71 19.31 18.62
CA PHE A 40 2.15 18.69 17.42
C PHE A 40 2.52 17.22 17.34
N SER A 41 3.81 16.87 17.48
CA SER A 41 4.27 15.50 17.40
C SER A 41 3.63 14.63 18.49
N ALA A 42 3.55 15.12 19.73
CA ALA A 42 2.92 14.41 20.84
C ALA A 42 1.43 14.14 20.55
N ILE A 43 0.65 15.18 20.21
CA ILE A 43 -0.78 15.04 19.91
C ILE A 43 -1.00 14.17 18.66
N TYR A 44 -0.16 14.33 17.64
CA TYR A 44 -0.26 13.58 16.38
C TYR A 44 -0.02 12.08 16.60
N LEU A 45 1.02 11.72 17.33
CA LEU A 45 1.33 10.32 17.63
C LEU A 45 0.25 9.72 18.54
N PHE A 46 -0.16 10.45 19.58
CA PHE A 46 -1.26 10.03 20.46
C PHE A 46 -2.55 9.78 19.67
N SER A 47 -2.90 10.72 18.77
CA SER A 47 -4.09 10.59 17.93
C SER A 47 -3.99 9.42 16.96
N THR A 48 -2.87 9.32 16.23
CA THR A 48 -2.64 8.28 15.21
C THR A 48 -2.69 6.87 15.79
N PHE A 49 -2.15 6.66 16.99
CA PHE A 49 -2.02 5.32 17.56
C PHE A 49 -3.13 4.94 18.55
N LEU A 50 -3.81 5.91 19.19
CA LEU A 50 -4.80 5.62 20.21
C LEU A 50 -6.21 6.09 19.82
N ILE A 51 -6.37 7.34 19.37
CA ILE A 51 -7.69 7.92 19.10
C ILE A 51 -8.26 7.41 17.76
N VAL A 52 -7.50 7.57 16.67
CA VAL A 52 -7.96 7.28 15.31
C VAL A 52 -8.38 5.82 15.14
N PRO A 53 -7.65 4.80 15.63
CA PRO A 53 -8.08 3.40 15.50
C PRO A 53 -9.44 3.12 16.16
N GLN A 54 -9.77 3.81 17.26
CA GLN A 54 -11.04 3.65 17.95
C GLN A 54 -12.17 4.34 17.19
N LEU A 55 -11.93 5.56 16.70
CA LEU A 55 -12.95 6.35 15.99
C LEU A 55 -13.22 5.84 14.57
N ALA A 56 -12.23 5.26 13.89
CA ALA A 56 -12.37 4.80 12.51
C ALA A 56 -13.55 3.82 12.32
N ASN A 57 -13.85 3.01 13.34
CA ASN A 57 -14.95 2.04 13.32
C ASN A 57 -16.31 2.72 13.07
N LEU A 58 -16.51 3.92 13.62
CA LEU A 58 -17.74 4.71 13.42
C LEU A 58 -17.93 5.14 11.96
N PHE A 59 -16.84 5.18 11.19
CA PHE A 59 -16.81 5.51 9.77
C PHE A 59 -16.73 4.26 8.87
N GLY A 60 -16.98 3.08 9.43
CA GLY A 60 -16.93 1.82 8.70
C GLY A 60 -15.52 1.41 8.26
N ARG A 61 -14.51 1.87 9.01
CA ARG A 61 -13.09 1.56 8.79
C ARG A 61 -12.49 0.89 10.01
N GLU A 62 -11.60 -0.05 9.79
CA GLU A 62 -10.76 -0.65 10.81
C GLU A 62 -9.30 -0.47 10.40
N LYS A 63 -8.43 -0.24 11.39
CA LYS A 63 -6.99 -0.38 11.20
C LYS A 63 -6.68 -1.83 10.78
N ILE A 64 -5.77 -2.02 9.84
CA ILE A 64 -5.32 -3.34 9.43
C ILE A 64 -4.76 -4.09 10.65
N LYS A 65 -5.23 -5.31 10.86
CA LYS A 65 -4.79 -6.18 11.97
C LYS A 65 -3.49 -6.89 11.60
N GLU A 66 -2.36 -6.33 12.03
CA GLU A 66 -1.05 -6.98 11.94
C GLU A 66 -0.98 -8.18 12.89
N THR A 67 -0.35 -9.25 12.43
CA THR A 67 -0.15 -10.52 13.15
C THR A 67 1.22 -11.08 12.80
N GLU A 68 1.59 -12.23 13.35
CA GLU A 68 2.81 -12.93 12.92
C GLU A 68 2.81 -13.25 11.41
N LEU A 69 1.64 -13.31 10.77
CA LEU A 69 1.49 -13.61 9.34
C LEU A 69 1.24 -12.37 8.47
N ILE A 70 1.00 -11.18 9.06
CA ILE A 70 0.65 -9.97 8.30
C ILE A 70 1.42 -8.78 8.86
N LYS A 71 2.16 -8.08 7.99
CA LYS A 71 2.87 -6.86 8.38
C LYS A 71 2.79 -5.75 7.35
N ALA A 72 2.93 -4.52 7.83
CA ALA A 72 3.22 -3.38 6.97
C ALA A 72 4.63 -3.50 6.39
N ASN A 73 4.81 -3.07 5.15
CA ASN A 73 6.15 -2.89 4.60
C ASN A 73 6.91 -1.76 5.32
N THR A 74 6.22 -0.66 5.65
CA THR A 74 6.84 0.50 6.29
C THR A 74 6.04 0.99 7.48
N ILE A 75 6.75 1.61 8.44
CA ILE A 75 6.11 2.36 9.52
C ILE A 75 5.39 3.61 9.01
N PHE A 76 5.81 4.16 7.86
CA PHE A 76 5.19 5.34 7.26
C PHE A 76 3.75 5.11 6.84
N THR A 77 3.40 3.92 6.35
CA THR A 77 1.99 3.57 6.06
C THR A 77 1.10 3.73 7.30
N LYS A 78 1.62 3.40 8.49
CA LYS A 78 0.93 3.60 9.77
C LYS A 78 0.95 5.05 10.23
N LEU A 79 2.12 5.70 10.19
CA LEU A 79 2.28 7.10 10.62
C LEU A 79 1.43 8.07 9.79
N LEU A 80 1.23 7.77 8.51
CA LEU A 80 0.40 8.57 7.60
C LEU A 80 -1.08 8.14 7.63
N ASN A 81 -1.48 7.24 8.55
CA ASN A 81 -2.86 6.74 8.67
C ASN A 81 -3.41 6.12 7.37
N ARG A 82 -2.57 5.43 6.58
CA ARG A 82 -2.98 4.81 5.30
C ARG A 82 -3.19 3.31 5.37
N ASN A 83 -3.32 2.77 6.57
CA ASN A 83 -3.49 1.36 6.85
C ASN A 83 -4.89 1.04 7.39
N TYR A 84 -5.92 1.71 6.87
CA TYR A 84 -7.32 1.47 7.23
C TYR A 84 -8.08 0.82 6.08
N VAL A 85 -8.97 -0.12 6.40
CA VAL A 85 -9.75 -0.91 5.44
C VAL A 85 -11.15 -1.15 5.98
N LYS A 86 -12.07 -1.66 5.15
CA LYS A 86 -13.33 -2.20 5.66
C LYS A 86 -13.08 -3.45 6.51
N PRO A 87 -13.90 -3.72 7.55
CA PRO A 87 -13.78 -4.92 8.38
C PRO A 87 -13.71 -6.24 7.59
N GLU A 88 -14.47 -6.30 6.48
CA GLU A 88 -14.46 -7.44 5.57
C GLU A 88 -13.06 -7.71 4.99
N LEU A 89 -12.36 -6.68 4.52
CA LEU A 89 -11.02 -6.83 3.95
C LEU A 89 -10.02 -7.29 5.02
N ASN A 90 -10.16 -6.82 6.26
CA ASN A 90 -9.37 -7.31 7.39
C ASN A 90 -9.54 -8.83 7.58
N LYS A 91 -10.78 -9.32 7.57
CA LYS A 91 -11.07 -10.76 7.67
C LYS A 91 -10.51 -11.53 6.47
N THR A 92 -10.65 -10.98 5.26
CA THR A 92 -10.12 -11.58 4.03
C THR A 92 -8.59 -11.67 4.06
N LEU A 93 -7.89 -10.65 4.54
CA LEU A 93 -6.42 -10.67 4.67
C LEU A 93 -5.94 -11.77 5.61
N GLN A 94 -6.63 -11.98 6.74
CA GLN A 94 -6.32 -13.09 7.67
C GLN A 94 -6.52 -14.45 7.01
N LYS A 95 -7.59 -14.64 6.23
CA LYS A 95 -7.81 -15.88 5.48
C LYS A 95 -6.70 -16.10 4.43
N ILE A 96 -6.30 -15.05 3.72
CA ILE A 96 -5.23 -15.10 2.72
C ILE A 96 -3.91 -15.48 3.38
N SER A 97 -3.54 -14.83 4.50
CA SER A 97 -2.28 -15.07 5.18
C SER A 97 -2.20 -16.50 5.72
N ILE A 98 -3.29 -17.02 6.29
CA ILE A 98 -3.36 -18.41 6.78
C ILE A 98 -3.29 -19.42 5.62
N ASP A 99 -3.96 -19.18 4.48
CA ASP A 99 -3.87 -20.09 3.32
C ASP A 99 -2.48 -20.06 2.68
N PHE A 100 -1.83 -18.89 2.66
CA PHE A 100 -0.48 -18.72 2.12
C PHE A 100 0.59 -19.39 3.00
N GLU A 101 0.49 -19.23 4.32
CA GLU A 101 1.40 -19.84 5.32
C GLU A 101 1.45 -21.37 5.20
N LYS A 102 0.34 -22.02 4.83
CA LYS A 102 0.29 -23.48 4.61
C LYS A 102 1.25 -23.95 3.52
N LYS A 103 1.58 -23.09 2.56
CA LYS A 103 2.48 -23.39 1.45
C LYS A 103 3.90 -22.88 1.70
N HIS A 104 4.00 -21.73 2.35
CA HIS A 104 5.25 -21.00 2.55
C HIS A 104 5.34 -20.59 4.02
N LYS A 105 5.87 -21.52 4.85
CA LYS A 105 6.04 -21.28 6.28
C LYS A 105 6.96 -20.10 6.53
N GLU A 106 6.68 -19.34 7.59
CA GLU A 106 7.50 -18.21 8.06
C GLU A 106 7.56 -17.02 7.07
N ILE A 107 6.70 -16.99 6.05
CA ILE A 107 6.62 -15.88 5.10
C ILE A 107 5.35 -15.07 5.32
N GLN A 108 5.55 -13.83 5.75
CA GLN A 108 4.46 -12.93 6.07
C GLN A 108 3.82 -12.33 4.81
N LEU A 109 2.51 -12.10 4.86
CA LEU A 109 1.80 -11.24 3.93
C LEU A 109 2.20 -9.77 4.19
N VAL A 110 2.84 -9.14 3.20
CA VAL A 110 3.33 -7.76 3.34
C VAL A 110 2.41 -6.80 2.58
N TYR A 111 1.77 -5.87 3.29
CA TYR A 111 0.97 -4.81 2.68
C TYR A 111 1.74 -3.50 2.53
N LEU A 112 1.42 -2.73 1.49
CA LEU A 112 2.13 -1.51 1.10
C LEU A 112 1.31 -0.25 1.42
N ASP A 113 0.11 -0.14 0.86
CA ASP A 113 -0.80 0.98 1.07
C ASP A 113 -2.27 0.52 1.02
N ALA A 114 -3.14 1.18 1.78
CA ALA A 114 -4.57 0.88 1.85
C ALA A 114 -5.39 2.16 1.76
N ASN A 115 -6.14 2.54 2.81
CA ASN A 115 -7.01 3.72 2.82
C ASN A 115 -6.81 4.57 4.09
N PHE A 116 -7.37 5.77 4.05
CA PHE A 116 -7.52 6.65 5.22
C PHE A 116 -8.68 6.22 6.15
N PRO A 117 -8.70 6.67 7.42
CA PRO A 117 -9.64 6.18 8.44
C PRO A 117 -11.08 6.70 8.37
N PHE A 118 -11.39 7.85 7.76
CA PHE A 118 -12.69 8.52 8.02
C PHE A 118 -13.57 8.80 6.80
N ILE A 119 -13.02 9.39 5.73
CA ILE A 119 -13.83 9.97 4.65
C ILE A 119 -13.63 9.19 3.34
N ASP A 120 -14.71 8.65 2.79
CA ASP A 120 -14.73 8.10 1.42
C ASP A 120 -14.43 9.20 0.40
N LYS A 121 -13.76 8.85 -0.72
CA LYS A 121 -13.37 9.78 -1.79
C LYS A 121 -12.40 10.88 -1.38
N PHE A 122 -11.84 10.83 -0.16
CA PHE A 122 -10.74 11.68 0.23
C PHE A 122 -9.52 11.42 -0.67
N PRO A 123 -8.88 12.44 -1.25
CA PRO A 123 -7.74 12.25 -2.15
C PRO A 123 -6.58 11.49 -1.48
N LEU A 124 -6.24 10.32 -2.00
CA LEU A 124 -5.10 9.50 -1.54
C LEU A 124 -4.01 9.49 -2.61
N LEU A 125 -3.07 10.44 -2.57
CA LEU A 125 -2.00 10.52 -3.59
C LEU A 125 -0.87 9.50 -3.30
N PRO A 126 -0.39 8.70 -4.27
CA PRO A 126 -0.83 8.61 -5.66
C PRO A 126 -1.98 7.61 -5.91
N HIS A 127 -2.34 6.78 -4.92
CA HIS A 127 -3.34 5.70 -5.03
C HIS A 127 -4.81 6.19 -5.04
N LEU A 128 -5.18 6.99 -6.04
CA LEU A 128 -6.50 7.64 -6.13
C LEU A 128 -7.70 6.68 -6.11
N SER A 129 -7.51 5.42 -6.53
CA SER A 129 -8.58 4.42 -6.50
C SER A 129 -8.89 3.93 -5.09
N HIS A 130 -7.94 4.02 -4.15
CA HIS A 130 -8.10 3.62 -2.76
C HIS A 130 -8.86 4.72 -2.02
N ASN A 131 -10.17 4.72 -2.19
CA ASN A 131 -11.02 5.81 -1.72
C ASN A 131 -12.26 5.33 -0.94
N ASP A 132 -12.37 4.03 -0.68
CA ASP A 132 -13.56 3.38 -0.10
C ASP A 132 -13.24 2.26 0.90
N GLY A 133 -11.95 2.09 1.26
CA GLY A 133 -11.49 1.06 2.20
C GLY A 133 -11.59 -0.36 1.68
N LYS A 134 -11.95 -0.56 0.39
CA LYS A 134 -12.09 -1.88 -0.23
C LYS A 134 -10.83 -2.36 -0.94
N LYS A 135 -9.78 -1.53 -0.99
CA LYS A 135 -8.57 -1.73 -1.79
C LYS A 135 -7.33 -1.75 -0.90
N ILE A 136 -6.38 -2.58 -1.28
CA ILE A 136 -5.08 -2.69 -0.64
C ILE A 136 -4.06 -3.18 -1.65
N ASP A 137 -2.85 -2.65 -1.54
CA ASP A 137 -1.70 -3.08 -2.30
C ASP A 137 -0.87 -4.03 -1.42
N LEU A 138 -0.59 -5.21 -1.97
CA LEU A 138 0.23 -6.24 -1.37
C LEU A 138 1.52 -6.35 -2.16
N SER A 139 2.62 -6.61 -1.48
CA SER A 139 3.87 -6.83 -2.20
C SER A 139 3.90 -8.21 -2.85
N PHE A 140 4.61 -8.31 -3.97
CA PHE A 140 5.05 -9.60 -4.47
C PHE A 140 5.99 -10.31 -3.50
N VAL A 141 6.20 -11.60 -3.77
CA VAL A 141 7.07 -12.46 -2.99
C VAL A 141 8.44 -12.56 -3.68
N TYR A 142 9.50 -12.39 -2.91
CA TYR A 142 10.88 -12.39 -3.38
C TYR A 142 11.64 -13.56 -2.78
N GLN A 143 12.78 -13.90 -3.38
CA GLN A 143 13.70 -14.92 -2.92
C GLN A 143 15.15 -14.42 -2.95
N GLU A 144 15.96 -14.97 -2.07
CA GLU A 144 17.40 -14.74 -1.97
C GLU A 144 18.07 -16.12 -1.91
N ASN A 145 18.95 -16.42 -2.86
CA ASN A 145 19.63 -17.72 -2.94
C ASN A 145 18.64 -18.92 -2.93
N GLY A 146 17.52 -18.77 -3.64
CA GLY A 146 16.46 -19.79 -3.72
C GLY A 146 15.56 -19.91 -2.49
N LYS A 147 15.80 -19.14 -1.42
CA LYS A 147 14.94 -19.10 -0.22
C LYS A 147 14.01 -17.90 -0.27
N ILE A 148 12.73 -18.10 0.02
CA ILE A 148 11.75 -17.02 0.03
C ILE A 148 12.04 -16.07 1.19
N THR A 149 11.77 -14.78 0.99
CA THR A 149 12.07 -13.73 1.98
C THR A 149 11.00 -12.64 2.03
N ASN A 150 10.85 -12.03 3.20
CA ASN A 150 10.06 -10.80 3.35
C ASN A 150 10.82 -9.52 2.97
N LYS A 151 12.10 -9.59 2.55
CA LYS A 151 12.84 -8.46 1.97
C LYS A 151 12.12 -7.88 0.74
N LYS A 152 12.38 -6.61 0.44
CA LYS A 152 11.75 -5.84 -0.63
C LYS A 152 12.78 -5.06 -1.44
N PRO A 153 12.55 -4.84 -2.74
CA PRO A 153 13.54 -4.20 -3.61
C PRO A 153 13.64 -2.68 -3.40
N SER A 154 12.65 -2.06 -2.77
CA SER A 154 12.66 -0.65 -2.39
C SER A 154 12.14 -0.46 -0.96
N ILE A 155 12.47 0.69 -0.37
CA ILE A 155 12.03 1.05 0.99
C ILE A 155 10.50 1.11 1.05
N SER A 156 9.86 1.74 0.07
CA SER A 156 8.39 1.88 0.02
C SER A 156 7.70 0.58 -0.42
N GLY A 157 8.41 -0.31 -1.11
CA GLY A 157 7.85 -1.48 -1.80
C GLY A 157 7.36 -1.17 -3.21
N TYR A 158 7.46 0.09 -3.66
CA TYR A 158 7.05 0.54 -5.00
C TYR A 158 8.24 0.96 -5.88
N GLY A 159 7.99 1.02 -7.19
CA GLY A 159 8.81 1.64 -8.23
C GLY A 159 9.96 0.79 -8.75
N ILE A 160 10.26 -0.35 -8.14
CA ILE A 160 11.20 -1.34 -8.71
C ILE A 160 10.38 -2.41 -9.40
N TYR A 161 10.29 -2.29 -10.72
CA TYR A 161 9.42 -3.12 -11.54
C TYR A 161 10.06 -4.44 -11.92
N GLU A 162 9.26 -5.50 -11.85
CA GLU A 162 9.54 -6.77 -12.51
C GLU A 162 9.35 -6.59 -14.02
N ASN A 163 10.43 -6.30 -14.73
CA ASN A 163 10.34 -6.03 -16.16
C ASN A 163 9.98 -7.29 -16.95
N PRO A 164 9.27 -7.14 -18.08
CA PRO A 164 8.99 -8.25 -18.98
C PRO A 164 10.28 -8.87 -19.52
N LYS A 165 10.29 -10.20 -19.66
CA LYS A 165 11.34 -10.95 -20.37
C LYS A 165 11.30 -10.62 -21.87
N ASN A 166 12.34 -10.97 -22.62
CA ASN A 166 12.49 -10.62 -24.04
C ASN A 166 11.28 -10.98 -24.91
N ASN A 167 10.60 -12.10 -24.62
CA ASN A 167 9.45 -12.60 -25.39
C ASN A 167 8.10 -12.27 -24.75
N GLU A 168 8.07 -11.43 -23.71
CA GLU A 168 6.86 -11.05 -23.01
C GLU A 168 6.32 -9.69 -23.48
N ILE A 169 5.02 -9.48 -23.28
CA ILE A 169 4.35 -8.23 -23.66
C ILE A 169 4.92 -7.06 -22.86
N LYS A 170 5.50 -6.09 -23.57
CA LYS A 170 6.01 -4.85 -22.98
C LYS A 170 4.89 -3.82 -22.85
N GLN A 171 4.02 -4.02 -21.87
CA GLN A 171 2.84 -3.17 -21.66
C GLN A 171 3.19 -1.68 -21.47
N PHE A 172 4.34 -1.38 -20.84
CA PHE A 172 4.83 -0.02 -20.67
C PHE A 172 5.15 0.67 -22.01
N GLU A 173 5.70 -0.05 -23.01
CA GLU A 173 5.92 0.51 -24.35
C GLU A 173 4.60 0.79 -25.06
N ILE A 174 3.63 -0.13 -24.95
CA ILE A 174 2.28 0.02 -25.52
C ILE A 174 1.58 1.24 -24.93
N CYS A 175 1.62 1.40 -23.60
CA CYS A 175 0.99 2.53 -22.92
C CYS A 175 1.68 3.86 -23.25
N LYS A 176 3.02 3.88 -23.30
CA LYS A 176 3.78 5.08 -23.69
C LYS A 176 3.48 5.51 -25.13
N LYS A 177 3.39 4.56 -26.08
CA LYS A 177 2.99 4.84 -27.47
C LYS A 177 1.57 5.43 -27.58
N LYS A 178 0.69 5.15 -26.62
CA LYS A 178 -0.66 5.73 -26.52
C LYS A 178 -0.70 7.09 -25.79
N GLY A 179 0.46 7.68 -25.47
CA GLY A 179 0.56 8.99 -24.82
C GLY A 179 0.51 8.96 -23.28
N TYR A 180 0.46 7.79 -22.65
CA TYR A 180 0.44 7.66 -21.19
C TYR A 180 1.85 7.72 -20.59
N TRP A 181 2.44 8.91 -20.57
CA TRP A 181 3.79 9.14 -20.04
C TRP A 181 3.90 8.78 -18.54
N GLN A 182 2.81 8.94 -17.78
CA GLN A 182 2.78 8.69 -16.34
C GLN A 182 2.87 7.20 -15.98
N TYR A 183 2.61 6.30 -16.93
CA TYR A 183 2.50 4.86 -16.71
C TYR A 183 3.72 4.25 -16.02
N ASP A 184 4.90 4.74 -16.40
CA ASP A 184 6.21 4.25 -15.97
C ASP A 184 6.98 5.30 -15.14
N PHE A 185 6.31 6.39 -14.75
CA PHE A 185 6.93 7.49 -14.01
C PHE A 185 7.42 7.12 -12.60
N PRO A 186 6.73 6.29 -11.80
CA PRO A 186 7.14 6.04 -10.42
C PRO A 186 8.53 5.41 -10.24
N LYS A 187 9.16 4.85 -11.28
CA LYS A 187 10.57 4.39 -11.21
C LYS A 187 11.54 5.51 -10.81
N TYR A 188 11.23 6.76 -11.14
CA TYR A 188 12.04 7.93 -10.78
C TYR A 188 11.84 8.37 -9.31
N LEU A 189 10.86 7.79 -8.60
CA LEU A 189 10.53 8.08 -7.20
C LEU A 189 10.92 6.93 -6.25
N THR A 190 11.72 5.97 -6.72
CA THR A 190 12.13 4.79 -5.94
C THR A 190 13.10 5.11 -4.80
N PHE A 191 13.86 6.20 -4.95
CA PHE A 191 15.01 6.54 -4.10
C PHE A 191 16.05 5.41 -4.02
N GLY A 192 16.19 4.63 -5.10
CA GLY A 192 17.18 3.56 -5.25
C GLY A 192 16.65 2.15 -4.95
N LYS A 193 17.47 1.15 -5.27
CA LYS A 193 17.22 -0.27 -4.98
C LYS A 193 17.96 -0.69 -3.71
N ILE A 194 17.23 -1.28 -2.76
CA ILE A 194 17.77 -1.98 -1.59
C ILE A 194 17.70 -3.49 -1.82
N ASN A 195 18.44 -4.29 -1.03
CA ASN A 195 18.47 -5.75 -1.14
C ASN A 195 18.70 -6.21 -2.60
N ARG A 196 19.80 -5.78 -3.21
CA ARG A 196 20.04 -5.95 -4.66
C ARG A 196 20.11 -7.42 -5.09
N GLU A 197 20.43 -8.29 -4.15
CA GLU A 197 20.56 -9.73 -4.25
C GLU A 197 19.24 -10.50 -4.33
N ILE A 198 18.11 -9.86 -4.00
CA ILE A 198 16.81 -10.53 -4.06
C ILE A 198 16.23 -10.51 -5.48
N GLU A 199 15.51 -11.57 -5.79
CA GLU A 199 14.87 -11.81 -7.08
C GLU A 199 13.39 -12.11 -6.89
N PHE A 200 12.58 -11.81 -7.89
CA PHE A 200 11.16 -12.15 -7.88
C PHE A 200 10.95 -13.66 -7.85
N SER A 201 10.16 -14.13 -6.89
CA SER A 201 9.80 -15.54 -6.80
C SER A 201 8.50 -15.78 -7.56
N GLU A 202 8.61 -16.25 -8.82
CA GLU A 202 7.44 -16.56 -9.67
C GLU A 202 6.50 -17.56 -8.98
N LYS A 203 7.05 -18.64 -8.41
CA LYS A 203 6.28 -19.70 -7.75
C LYS A 203 5.54 -19.18 -6.53
N ALA A 204 6.24 -18.47 -5.63
CA ALA A 204 5.65 -18.01 -4.38
C ALA A 204 4.66 -16.86 -4.60
N SER A 205 4.94 -15.94 -5.52
CA SER A 205 3.99 -14.89 -5.92
C SER A 205 2.73 -15.47 -6.55
N ARG A 206 2.87 -16.51 -7.39
CA ARG A 206 1.73 -17.25 -7.94
C ARG A 206 0.91 -17.92 -6.83
N ASP A 207 1.57 -18.52 -5.85
CA ASP A 207 0.89 -19.15 -4.72
C ASP A 207 0.11 -18.13 -3.88
N LEU A 208 0.69 -16.96 -3.62
CA LEU A 208 0.00 -15.85 -2.95
C LEU A 208 -1.24 -15.41 -3.74
N ILE A 209 -1.10 -15.19 -5.05
CA ILE A 209 -2.24 -14.79 -5.90
C ILE A 209 -3.32 -15.87 -5.91
N ASN A 210 -2.96 -17.15 -5.92
CA ASN A 210 -3.93 -18.24 -5.80
C ASN A 210 -4.67 -18.24 -4.46
N SER A 211 -3.98 -17.93 -3.35
CA SER A 211 -4.61 -17.76 -2.03
C SER A 211 -5.58 -16.59 -1.99
N ILE A 212 -5.28 -15.49 -2.70
CA ILE A 212 -6.19 -14.36 -2.90
C ILE A 212 -7.40 -14.77 -3.74
N LEU A 213 -7.19 -15.48 -4.86
CA LEU A 213 -8.24 -15.90 -5.78
C LEU A 213 -9.32 -16.78 -5.14
N ARG A 214 -8.91 -17.63 -4.18
CA ARG A 214 -9.79 -18.50 -3.39
C ARG A 214 -10.77 -17.73 -2.52
N GLN A 215 -10.49 -16.46 -2.21
CA GLN A 215 -11.40 -15.64 -1.41
C GLN A 215 -12.57 -15.16 -2.27
N SER A 216 -13.77 -15.53 -1.86
CA SER A 216 -15.02 -15.19 -2.54
C SER A 216 -15.31 -13.69 -2.51
N GLU A 217 -14.80 -13.00 -1.50
CA GLU A 217 -14.96 -11.57 -1.19
C GLU A 217 -14.15 -10.69 -2.15
N ILE A 218 -13.07 -11.21 -2.74
CA ILE A 218 -12.24 -10.50 -3.71
C ILE A 218 -12.92 -10.48 -5.08
N GLY A 219 -13.13 -9.28 -5.62
CA GLY A 219 -13.73 -9.02 -6.92
C GLY A 219 -12.72 -8.74 -8.03
N LYS A 220 -11.59 -8.10 -7.70
CA LYS A 220 -10.55 -7.76 -8.68
C LYS A 220 -9.14 -7.93 -8.10
N ILE A 221 -8.23 -8.35 -8.97
CA ILE A 221 -6.79 -8.38 -8.74
C ILE A 221 -6.15 -7.68 -9.95
N PHE A 222 -5.31 -6.67 -9.72
CA PHE A 222 -4.50 -6.06 -10.78
C PHE A 222 -3.04 -6.42 -10.62
N ILE A 223 -2.48 -6.92 -11.72
CA ILE A 223 -1.06 -7.17 -11.98
C ILE A 223 -0.81 -6.90 -13.47
N GLU A 224 0.43 -6.70 -13.88
CA GLU A 224 0.75 -6.52 -15.29
C GLU A 224 0.43 -7.77 -16.15
N PRO A 225 0.05 -7.57 -17.44
CA PRO A 225 -0.26 -8.67 -18.34
C PRO A 225 0.86 -9.71 -18.48
N HIS A 226 2.12 -9.27 -18.49
CA HIS A 226 3.24 -10.17 -18.62
C HIS A 226 3.40 -11.08 -17.39
N LEU A 227 3.16 -10.56 -16.18
CA LEU A 227 3.19 -11.33 -14.93
C LEU A 227 2.06 -12.36 -14.87
N LYS A 228 0.87 -12.00 -15.37
CA LYS A 228 -0.25 -12.94 -15.50
C LYS A 228 0.14 -14.14 -16.37
N THR A 229 0.76 -13.90 -17.53
CA THR A 229 1.23 -14.96 -18.44
C THR A 229 2.38 -15.75 -17.84
N ARG A 230 3.41 -15.08 -17.30
CA ARG A 230 4.60 -15.69 -16.69
C ARG A 230 4.23 -16.65 -15.56
N MET A 231 3.29 -16.26 -14.70
CA MET A 231 2.81 -17.09 -13.59
C MET A 231 1.70 -18.09 -14.01
N ASN A 232 1.35 -18.18 -15.29
CA ASN A 232 0.28 -19.03 -15.83
C ASN A 232 -1.04 -18.90 -15.05
N LEU A 233 -1.48 -17.66 -14.83
CA LEU A 233 -2.69 -17.36 -14.05
C LEU A 233 -3.91 -17.17 -14.97
N SER A 234 -4.87 -18.08 -14.87
CA SER A 234 -6.15 -18.00 -15.60
C SER A 234 -7.32 -17.80 -14.63
N ASN A 235 -7.77 -16.55 -14.47
CA ASN A 235 -8.97 -16.21 -13.72
C ASN A 235 -9.52 -14.84 -14.15
N SER A 236 -10.86 -14.69 -14.20
CA SER A 236 -11.55 -13.46 -14.60
C SER A 236 -11.45 -12.31 -13.59
N LYS A 237 -11.07 -12.61 -12.33
CA LYS A 237 -10.73 -11.59 -11.32
C LYS A 237 -9.41 -10.89 -11.63
N ILE A 238 -8.48 -11.54 -12.34
CA ILE A 238 -7.17 -10.96 -12.69
C ILE A 238 -7.29 -10.13 -13.96
N ARG A 239 -7.08 -8.82 -13.81
CA ARG A 239 -7.33 -7.83 -14.85
C ARG A 239 -6.14 -6.91 -15.02
N PHE A 240 -6.02 -6.35 -16.22
CA PHE A 240 -5.17 -5.20 -16.46
C PHE A 240 -5.92 -3.92 -16.07
N HIS A 241 -5.30 -3.03 -15.30
CA HIS A 241 -5.93 -1.78 -14.84
C HIS A 241 -6.07 -0.71 -15.94
N GLY A 242 -5.41 -0.90 -17.08
CA GLY A 242 -5.41 0.06 -18.18
C GLY A 242 -4.34 1.15 -18.05
N CYS A 243 -3.91 1.71 -19.19
CA CYS A 243 -2.77 2.64 -19.25
C CYS A 243 -2.96 3.98 -18.53
N LYS A 244 -4.17 4.31 -18.05
CA LYS A 244 -4.43 5.55 -17.31
C LYS A 244 -3.86 5.51 -15.89
N ALA A 245 -3.66 4.31 -15.32
CA ALA A 245 -3.01 4.10 -14.05
C ALA A 245 -1.54 3.71 -14.24
N VAL A 246 -0.72 3.88 -13.19
CA VAL A 246 0.67 3.42 -13.16
C VAL A 246 0.74 1.89 -13.20
N ARG A 247 1.84 1.34 -13.72
CA ARG A 247 2.05 -0.11 -13.82
C ARG A 247 2.05 -0.83 -12.47
N HIS A 248 1.59 -2.08 -12.48
CA HIS A 248 1.46 -2.95 -11.29
C HIS A 248 2.31 -4.23 -11.44
N ASP A 249 3.59 -4.05 -11.69
CA ASP A 249 4.62 -5.11 -11.70
C ASP A 249 5.68 -4.90 -10.62
N ASP A 250 5.39 -4.07 -9.63
CA ASP A 250 6.09 -3.95 -8.34
C ASP A 250 5.20 -4.41 -7.16
N HIS A 251 3.88 -4.51 -7.35
CA HIS A 251 2.91 -4.94 -6.35
C HIS A 251 1.66 -5.62 -6.94
N ILE A 252 0.86 -6.23 -6.06
CA ILE A 252 -0.45 -6.83 -6.34
C ILE A 252 -1.51 -5.92 -5.74
N HIS A 253 -2.37 -5.33 -6.57
CA HIS A 253 -3.54 -4.60 -6.07
C HIS A 253 -4.74 -5.55 -5.97
N ILE A 254 -5.44 -5.53 -4.84
CA ILE A 254 -6.68 -6.32 -4.66
C ILE A 254 -7.84 -5.42 -4.25
N GLN A 255 -9.05 -5.80 -4.68
CA GLN A 255 -10.28 -5.09 -4.37
C GLN A 255 -11.38 -6.07 -3.96
N LEU A 256 -12.10 -5.75 -2.88
CA LEU A 256 -13.37 -6.40 -2.53
C LEU A 256 -14.44 -6.20 -3.63
N LYS A 257 -15.46 -7.04 -3.63
CA LYS A 257 -16.65 -6.89 -4.48
C LYS A 257 -17.42 -5.58 -4.22
#